data_AF-A0A438WSJ5-F1
#
_entry.id   AF-A0A438WSJ5-F1
#
_cell.length_a   1.000
_cell.length_b   1.000
_cell.length_c   1.000
_cell.angle_alpha   90.00
_cell.angle_beta   90.00
_cell.angle_gamma   90.00
#
_symmetry.space_group_name_H-M   'P 1'
#
loop_
_entity.id
_entity.type
_entity.pdbx_description
1 polymer ?
#
loop_
_entity_poly.entity_id
_entity_poly.type
_entity_poly.pdbx_seq_one_letter_code
_entity_poly.pdbx_strand_id
1 'polypeptide(L)'
;KKALEEFFAENYRLRYSGSMVADVHHVLIKKGGMFSYPQKKLRKLFEVFPLALIIEKAKGEAFYFDKGVKKRLLEQSVESYHEKSECYLASPHEAQILEKYLKGE
;
A
#
# COMPACT_ATOMS: atom_id res chain seq x y z
N LYS A 1 -8.62 1.94 -12.33
CA LYS A 1 -9.68 3.00 -12.42
C LYS A 1 -10.91 2.67 -11.56
N LYS A 2 -11.49 1.47 -11.69
CA LYS A 2 -12.67 1.02 -10.92
C LYS A 2 -12.54 1.15 -9.39
N ALA A 3 -11.38 0.80 -8.82
CA ALA A 3 -11.13 0.98 -7.39
C ALA A 3 -11.29 2.44 -6.93
N LEU A 4 -10.80 3.40 -7.71
CA LEU A 4 -10.93 4.83 -7.40
C LEU A 4 -12.40 5.28 -7.44
N GLU A 5 -13.15 4.78 -8.42
CA GLU A 5 -14.58 5.08 -8.55
C GLU A 5 -15.36 4.58 -7.31
N GLU A 6 -15.05 3.38 -6.81
CA GLU A 6 -15.65 2.83 -5.57
C GLU A 6 -15.28 3.68 -4.35
N PHE A 7 -14.00 4.06 -4.18
CA PHE A 7 -13.61 4.95 -3.07
C PHE A 7 -14.31 6.31 -3.11
N PHE A 8 -14.44 6.92 -4.29
CA PHE A 8 -15.15 8.20 -4.38
C PHE A 8 -16.65 8.05 -4.14
N ALA A 9 -17.27 6.94 -4.53
CA ALA A 9 -18.65 6.64 -4.18
C ALA A 9 -18.84 6.46 -2.67
N GLU A 10 -17.83 5.93 -1.97
CA GLU A 10 -17.77 5.85 -0.50
C GLU A 10 -17.33 7.17 0.19
N ASN A 11 -17.30 8.29 -0.53
CA ASN A 11 -16.95 9.63 -0.03
C ASN A 11 -15.49 9.81 0.43
N TYR A 12 -14.56 8.99 -0.05
CA TYR A 12 -13.14 9.20 0.23
C TYR A 12 -12.63 10.52 -0.33
N ARG A 13 -11.63 11.10 0.35
CA ARG A 13 -10.97 12.32 -0.07
C ARG A 13 -9.51 12.04 -0.38
N LEU A 14 -9.05 12.52 -1.55
CA LEU A 14 -7.65 12.45 -1.92
C LEU A 14 -6.82 13.36 -1.00
N ARG A 15 -5.75 12.79 -0.45
CA ARG A 15 -4.67 13.47 0.27
C ARG A 15 -3.37 12.84 -0.21
N TYR A 16 -2.52 13.64 -0.81
CA TYR A 16 -1.23 13.20 -1.32
C TYR A 16 -0.27 14.37 -1.24
N SER A 17 0.71 14.29 -0.34
CA SER A 17 1.72 15.32 -0.16
C SER A 17 2.98 15.05 -0.99
N GLY A 18 3.10 13.84 -1.55
CA GLY A 18 4.33 13.39 -2.24
C GLY A 18 5.42 12.89 -1.29
N SER A 19 5.13 12.80 0.01
CA SER A 19 6.04 12.24 1.02
C SER A 19 5.41 10.98 1.60
N MET A 20 6.00 9.82 1.31
CA MET A 20 5.52 8.53 1.79
C MET A 20 5.36 8.53 3.32
N VAL A 21 6.31 9.12 4.05
CA VAL A 21 6.26 9.20 5.51
C VAL A 21 5.04 10.00 5.96
N ALA A 22 4.81 11.19 5.40
CA ALA A 22 3.68 12.04 5.80
C ALA A 22 2.33 11.40 5.44
N ASP A 23 2.22 10.86 4.22
CA ASP A 23 0.98 10.26 3.72
C ASP A 23 0.59 9.00 4.52
N VAL A 24 1.56 8.13 4.85
CA VAL A 24 1.31 6.92 5.67
C VAL A 24 0.99 7.28 7.13
N HIS A 25 1.66 8.26 7.72
CA HIS A 25 1.33 8.72 9.07
C HIS A 25 -0.08 9.30 9.15
N HIS A 26 -0.51 10.01 8.10
CA HIS A 26 -1.88 10.52 8.03
C HIS A 26 -2.91 9.37 8.07
N VAL A 27 -2.69 8.28 7.33
CA VAL A 27 -3.54 7.06 7.37
C VAL A 27 -3.59 6.48 8.79
N LEU A 28 -2.45 6.34 9.47
CA LEU A 28 -2.37 5.83 10.84
C LEU A 28 -3.15 6.70 11.84
N ILE A 29 -2.99 8.02 11.77
CA ILE A 29 -3.66 8.97 12.68
C ILE A 29 -5.17 8.97 12.45
N LYS A 30 -5.61 8.90 11.19
CA LYS A 30 -7.03 8.82 10.84
C LYS A 30 -7.65 7.45 11.11
N LYS A 31 -6.82 6.43 11.38
CA LYS A 31 -7.24 5.04 11.64
C LYS A 31 -8.06 4.46 10.49
N GLY A 32 -7.70 4.82 9.26
CA GLY A 32 -8.47 4.47 8.07
C GLY A 32 -7.85 5.05 6.80
N GLY A 33 -8.16 4.46 5.66
CA GLY A 33 -7.63 4.85 4.36
C GLY A 33 -6.52 3.94 3.84
N MET A 34 -5.88 4.41 2.77
CA MET A 34 -4.78 3.73 2.10
C MET A 34 -3.70 4.70 1.61
N PHE A 35 -2.52 4.14 1.42
CA PHE A 35 -1.45 4.66 0.59
C PHE A 35 -1.13 3.61 -0.48
N SER A 36 -1.05 4.02 -1.74
CA SER A 36 -0.66 3.12 -2.84
C SER A 36 0.39 3.77 -3.74
N TYR A 37 1.37 2.96 -4.13
CA TYR A 37 2.43 3.33 -5.06
C TYR A 37 2.71 2.13 -5.98
N PRO A 38 1.95 1.96 -7.08
CA PRO A 38 2.02 0.79 -7.94
C PRO A 38 3.32 0.71 -8.75
N GLN A 39 4.04 1.81 -8.91
CA GLN A 39 5.31 1.80 -9.65
C GLN A 39 6.44 1.27 -8.78
N LYS A 40 7.29 0.40 -9.33
CA LYS A 40 8.50 -0.12 -8.66
C LYS A 40 9.60 0.95 -8.52
N LYS A 41 9.36 1.97 -7.69
CA LYS A 41 10.28 3.10 -7.46
C LYS A 41 10.79 3.20 -6.02
N LEU A 42 10.04 2.71 -5.05
CA LEU A 42 10.37 2.77 -3.63
C LEU A 42 11.33 1.63 -3.26
N ARG A 43 12.36 1.89 -2.46
CA ARG A 43 13.33 0.87 -2.05
C ARG A 43 12.76 0.00 -0.93
N LYS A 44 12.92 -1.32 -1.09
CA LYS A 44 12.42 -2.33 -0.13
C LYS A 44 12.91 -2.06 1.29
N LEU A 45 14.22 -2.04 1.48
CA LEU A 45 14.83 -2.04 2.81
C LEU A 45 14.61 -0.75 3.63
N PHE A 46 14.65 0.41 2.98
CA PHE A 46 14.70 1.69 3.69
C PHE A 46 13.41 2.51 3.62
N GLU A 47 12.51 2.20 2.68
CA GLU A 47 11.25 2.93 2.50
C GLU A 47 10.05 2.01 2.77
N VAL A 48 10.00 0.87 2.08
CA VAL A 48 8.81 0.00 2.08
C VAL A 48 8.69 -0.84 3.35
N PHE A 49 9.71 -1.62 3.69
CA PHE A 49 9.66 -2.57 4.81
C PHE A 49 9.48 -1.90 6.18
N PRO A 50 10.15 -0.78 6.50
CA PRO A 50 9.94 -0.12 7.79
C PRO A 50 8.48 0.33 7.98
N LEU A 51 7.87 0.91 6.94
CA LEU A 51 6.48 1.38 7.00
C LEU A 51 5.48 0.23 6.92
N ALA A 52 5.77 -0.81 6.15
CA ALA A 52 4.98 -2.04 6.12
C ALA A 52 4.89 -2.68 7.52
N LEU A 53 6.01 -2.79 8.24
CA LEU A 53 6.04 -3.32 9.60
C LEU A 53 5.15 -2.51 10.54
N ILE A 54 5.22 -1.18 10.48
CA ILE A 54 4.39 -0.30 11.32
C ILE A 54 2.90 -0.52 11.02
N ILE A 55 2.53 -0.59 9.73
CA ILE A 55 1.16 -0.79 9.28
C ILE A 55 0.61 -2.15 9.71
N GLU A 56 1.37 -3.23 9.54
CA GLU A 56 0.97 -4.56 10.00
C GLU A 56 0.80 -4.61 11.53
N LYS A 57 1.69 -3.94 12.29
CA LYS A 57 1.55 -3.84 13.76
C LYS A 57 0.34 -3.00 14.19
N ALA A 58 -0.09 -2.06 13.34
CA ALA A 58 -1.33 -1.31 13.51
C ALA A 58 -2.59 -2.07 13.02
N LYS A 59 -2.47 -3.36 12.67
CA LYS A 59 -3.54 -4.22 12.13
C LYS A 59 -4.04 -3.80 10.73
N GLY A 60 -3.26 -3.00 10.00
CA GLY A 60 -3.44 -2.78 8.57
C GLY A 60 -2.79 -3.88 7.74
N GLU A 61 -2.94 -3.79 6.43
CA GLU A 61 -2.33 -4.68 5.46
C GLU A 61 -1.22 -3.95 4.68
N ALA A 62 -0.10 -4.65 4.49
CA ALA A 62 1.03 -4.19 3.70
C ALA A 62 1.33 -5.22 2.61
N PHE A 63 1.00 -4.90 1.37
CA PHE A 63 1.01 -5.88 0.28
C PHE A 63 1.50 -5.31 -1.05
N TYR A 64 1.73 -6.22 -1.98
CA TYR A 64 2.06 -5.98 -3.37
C TYR A 64 1.38 -7.05 -4.24
N PHE A 65 1.40 -6.88 -5.57
CA PHE A 65 0.83 -7.83 -6.51
C PHE A 65 1.93 -8.49 -7.35
N ASP A 66 2.09 -9.80 -7.18
CA ASP A 66 2.94 -10.60 -8.06
C ASP A 66 2.06 -11.35 -9.06
N LYS A 67 2.12 -10.94 -10.34
CA LYS A 67 1.31 -11.53 -11.42
C LYS A 67 -0.19 -11.58 -11.07
N GLY A 68 -0.72 -10.46 -10.57
CA GLY A 68 -2.11 -10.32 -10.16
C GLY A 68 -2.48 -11.01 -8.83
N VAL A 69 -1.52 -11.61 -8.12
CA VAL A 69 -1.73 -12.26 -6.82
C VAL A 69 -1.23 -11.36 -5.69
N LYS A 70 -2.12 -11.06 -4.73
CA LYS A 70 -1.78 -10.30 -3.53
C LYS A 70 -0.79 -11.10 -2.68
N LYS A 71 0.35 -10.48 -2.33
CA LYS A 71 1.39 -11.05 -1.45
C LYS A 71 1.83 -10.02 -0.42
N ARG A 72 2.34 -10.48 0.73
CA ARG A 72 2.77 -9.60 1.83
C ARG A 72 4.11 -8.95 1.51
N LEU A 73 4.23 -7.65 1.81
CA LEU A 73 5.47 -6.91 1.57
C LEU A 73 6.65 -7.48 2.36
N LEU A 74 6.44 -7.85 3.63
CA LEU A 74 7.50 -8.37 4.50
C LEU A 74 7.93 -9.81 4.16
N GLU A 75 7.27 -10.49 3.23
CA GLU A 75 7.65 -11.82 2.74
C GLU A 75 8.47 -11.75 1.45
N GLN A 76 8.69 -10.55 0.89
CA GLN A 76 9.53 -10.36 -0.28
C GLN A 76 11.00 -10.66 0.03
N SER A 77 11.65 -11.44 -0.83
CA SER A 77 13.11 -11.55 -0.82
C SER A 77 13.77 -10.22 -1.19
N VAL A 78 15.01 -10.05 -0.76
CA VAL A 78 15.86 -8.90 -1.11
C VAL A 78 17.15 -9.43 -1.71
N GLU A 79 17.38 -9.14 -2.98
CA GLU A 79 18.58 -9.57 -3.71
C GLU A 79 19.66 -8.48 -3.75
N SER A 80 19.27 -7.22 -3.53
CA SER A 80 20.16 -6.07 -3.51
C SER A 80 19.66 -4.96 -2.60
N TYR A 81 20.58 -4.17 -2.03
CA TYR A 81 20.24 -3.07 -1.13
C TYR A 81 19.27 -2.05 -1.74
N HIS A 82 19.44 -1.71 -3.01
CA HIS A 82 18.62 -0.70 -3.70
C HIS A 82 17.43 -1.28 -4.46
N GLU A 83 17.08 -2.54 -4.20
CA GLU A 83 15.96 -3.18 -4.87
C GLU A 83 14.65 -2.44 -4.58
N LYS A 84 13.85 -2.26 -5.63
CA LYS A 84 12.62 -1.47 -5.60
C LYS A 84 11.40 -2.38 -5.58
N SER A 85 10.33 -1.91 -4.95
CA SER A 85 9.04 -2.56 -4.93
C SER A 85 7.93 -1.55 -5.24
N GLU A 86 6.83 -2.05 -5.75
CA GLU A 86 5.53 -1.40 -5.55
C GLU A 86 5.13 -1.54 -4.07
N CYS A 87 4.18 -0.72 -3.63
CA CYS A 87 3.79 -0.71 -2.23
C CYS A 87 2.32 -0.32 -2.06
N TYR A 88 1.56 -1.14 -1.35
CA TYR A 88 0.20 -0.82 -0.91
C TYR A 88 0.14 -1.00 0.60
N LEU A 89 -0.26 0.07 1.30
CA LEU A 89 -0.42 0.11 2.76
C LEU A 89 -1.85 0.58 3.03
N ALA A 90 -2.70 -0.29 3.54
CA ALA A 90 -4.14 -0.02 3.60
C ALA A 90 -4.78 -0.59 4.86
N SER A 91 -5.94 -0.05 5.24
CA SER A 91 -6.80 -0.74 6.20
C SER A 91 -7.50 -1.92 5.53
N PRO A 92 -8.03 -2.91 6.28
CA PRO A 92 -8.54 -4.14 5.70
C PRO A 92 -9.66 -3.96 4.64
N HIS A 93 -10.53 -2.97 4.83
CA HIS A 93 -11.61 -2.67 3.88
C HIS A 93 -11.06 -2.18 2.54
N GLU A 94 -10.16 -1.20 2.56
CA GLU A 94 -9.53 -0.67 1.36
C GLU A 94 -8.64 -1.69 0.66
N ALA A 95 -7.99 -2.57 1.43
CA ALA A 95 -7.21 -3.68 0.88
C ALA A 95 -8.09 -4.66 0.08
N GLN A 96 -9.29 -4.97 0.57
CA GLN A 96 -10.26 -5.82 -0.14
C GLN A 96 -10.74 -5.16 -1.44
N ILE A 97 -11.03 -3.85 -1.41
CA ILE A 97 -11.43 -3.10 -2.61
C ILE A 97 -10.30 -3.12 -3.64
N LEU A 98 -9.05 -2.89 -3.23
CA LEU A 98 -7.89 -2.98 -4.13
C LEU A 98 -7.74 -4.37 -4.73
N GLU A 99 -7.79 -5.40 -3.89
CA GLU A 99 -7.65 -6.80 -4.32
C GLU A 99 -8.74 -7.20 -5.32
N LYS A 100 -9.99 -6.77 -5.10
CA LYS A 100 -11.11 -7.01 -6.03
C LYS A 100 -10.83 -6.50 -7.45
N TYR A 101 -10.13 -5.37 -7.59
CA TYR A 101 -9.95 -4.71 -8.90
C TYR A 101 -8.57 -4.86 -9.51
N LEU A 102 -7.55 -5.17 -8.72
CA LEU A 102 -6.17 -5.33 -9.19
C LEU A 102 -5.80 -6.81 -9.38
N LYS A 103 -6.70 -7.74 -9.04
CA LYS A 103 -6.55 -9.17 -9.33
C LYS A 103 -6.67 -9.42 -10.84
N GLY A 104 -5.56 -9.74 -11.48
CA GLY A 104 -5.50 -10.13 -12.89
C GLY A 104 -5.08 -9.05 -13.89
N GLU A 105 -4.49 -7.94 -13.43
CA GLU A 105 -3.59 -7.11 -14.29
C GLU A 105 -2.18 -7.72 -14.36
#